data_AF-A0A2G9HBT6-F1
#
_entry.id   AF-A0A2G9HBT6-F1
#
_cell.length_a   1.000
_cell.length_b   1.000
_cell.length_c   1.000
_cell.angle_alpha   90.00
_cell.angle_beta   90.00
_cell.angle_gamma   90.00
#
_symmetry.space_group_name_H-M   'P 1'
#
loop_
_entity.id
_entity.type
_entity.pdbx_description
1 polymer ?
#
loop_
_entity_poly.entity_id
_entity_poly.type
_entity_poly.pdbx_seq_one_letter_code
_entity_poly.pdbx_strand_id
1 'polypeptide(L)'
;MTTHDATPATTTAIRRRKKIIVIMGPTGCGKSKLSVDLASRFFPASEIVNSDKIQVYRGLDVTTNKIPLLEVYPLQFPLSSASSVISQIRSRLRIPFTVGGSNSFIYPLLAKKFNPESDVFSESNCGEDSVFCKELRYSCCFLRVNVSLAVLNKYLVKRVDDMLESGMFEELAQHFENPASNSVSKCRLKKAIGVLEFEKYFKRFKSIDVDDEERSMVWRKGNREDPKAEGMETVRAAMDGGGRRLADIWEEQVEEPNMKVVKQFLME
;
A
#
# COMPACT_ATOMS: atom_id res chain seq x y z
N MET A 1 -54.48 15.49 -28.49
CA MET A 1 -53.70 14.26 -28.27
C MET A 1 -52.24 14.66 -28.22
N THR A 2 -51.78 15.06 -27.05
CA THR A 2 -50.45 15.61 -26.82
C THR A 2 -49.58 14.59 -26.09
N THR A 3 -48.37 14.48 -26.60
CA THR A 3 -47.30 13.53 -26.31
C THR A 3 -46.91 13.48 -24.82
N HIS A 4 -46.81 12.27 -24.28
CA HIS A 4 -46.15 12.00 -23.00
C HIS A 4 -44.65 12.23 -23.17
N ASP A 5 -44.16 13.31 -22.57
CA ASP A 5 -42.74 13.60 -22.46
C ASP A 5 -42.17 12.84 -21.25
N ALA A 6 -41.33 11.85 -21.53
CA ALA A 6 -40.65 11.05 -20.52
C ALA A 6 -39.26 11.65 -20.25
N THR A 7 -39.08 12.27 -19.08
CA THR A 7 -37.78 12.71 -18.54
C THR A 7 -37.33 11.79 -17.38
N PRO A 8 -36.03 11.70 -17.06
CA PRO A 8 -35.32 10.42 -17.16
C PRO A 8 -35.04 9.75 -15.81
N ALA A 9 -35.06 8.42 -15.83
CA ALA A 9 -34.78 7.50 -14.71
C ALA A 9 -33.32 7.50 -14.19
N THR A 10 -32.55 8.57 -14.38
CA THR A 10 -31.10 8.58 -14.16
C THR A 10 -30.72 8.87 -12.70
N THR A 11 -31.54 9.63 -11.96
CA THR A 11 -31.21 10.09 -10.60
C THR A 11 -31.39 9.00 -9.54
N THR A 12 -32.28 8.04 -9.76
CA THR A 12 -32.60 6.97 -8.79
C THR A 12 -31.56 5.83 -8.76
N ALA A 13 -30.78 5.66 -9.83
CA ALA A 13 -29.80 4.57 -9.95
C ALA A 13 -28.51 4.81 -9.14
N ILE A 14 -28.20 6.06 -8.79
CA ILE A 14 -26.99 6.43 -8.03
C ILE A 14 -27.12 5.94 -6.57
N ARG A 15 -28.34 5.91 -5.99
CA ARG A 15 -28.61 5.55 -4.58
C ARG A 15 -28.39 4.07 -4.21
N ARG A 16 -28.03 3.19 -5.14
CA ARG A 16 -27.89 1.73 -4.88
C ARG A 16 -26.49 1.15 -5.10
N ARG A 17 -25.50 1.96 -5.51
CA ARG A 17 -24.14 1.43 -5.69
C ARG A 17 -23.48 1.17 -4.34
N LYS A 18 -22.86 0.01 -4.25
CA LYS A 18 -22.10 -0.42 -3.08
C LYS A 18 -20.96 0.58 -2.83
N LYS A 19 -20.99 1.30 -1.69
CA LYS A 19 -19.91 2.17 -1.18
C LYS A 19 -18.61 1.43 -0.84
N ILE A 20 -17.47 2.04 -1.16
CA ILE A 20 -16.11 1.58 -0.82
C ILE A 20 -15.21 2.80 -0.55
N ILE A 21 -14.27 2.67 0.41
CA ILE A 21 -13.24 3.67 0.68
C ILE A 21 -11.93 3.14 0.10
N VAL A 22 -11.18 4.01 -0.57
CA VAL A 22 -9.91 3.67 -1.22
C VAL A 22 -8.83 4.62 -0.71
N ILE A 23 -7.83 4.09 -0.02
CA ILE A 23 -6.70 4.84 0.53
C ILE A 23 -5.47 4.58 -0.35
N MET A 24 -5.01 5.62 -1.03
CA MET A 24 -3.92 5.55 -2.02
C MET A 24 -2.81 6.56 -1.73
N GLY A 25 -1.63 6.34 -2.32
CA GLY A 25 -0.43 7.15 -2.08
C GLY A 25 0.88 6.34 -2.17
N PRO A 26 2.04 7.02 -2.20
CA PRO A 26 3.34 6.36 -2.37
C PRO A 26 3.70 5.46 -1.18
N THR A 27 4.64 4.54 -1.36
CA THR A 27 5.17 3.74 -0.23
C THR A 27 5.75 4.66 0.84
N GLY A 28 5.53 4.35 2.12
CA GLY A 28 6.06 5.15 3.22
C GLY A 28 5.26 6.40 3.61
N CYS A 29 4.20 6.78 2.89
CA CYS A 29 3.42 7.97 3.27
C CYS A 29 2.41 7.77 4.42
N GLY A 30 2.33 6.57 5.01
CA GLY A 30 1.44 6.32 6.16
C GLY A 30 0.02 5.84 5.82
N LYS A 31 -0.26 5.37 4.60
CA LYS A 31 -1.57 4.77 4.22
C LYS A 31 -2.09 3.74 5.22
N SER A 32 -1.20 2.82 5.62
CA SER A 32 -1.48 1.74 6.56
C SER A 32 -1.90 2.31 7.91
N LYS A 33 -1.13 3.27 8.45
CA LYS A 33 -1.46 3.97 9.69
C LYS A 33 -2.82 4.65 9.60
N LEU A 34 -3.06 5.44 8.55
CA LEU A 34 -4.35 6.11 8.35
C LEU A 34 -5.50 5.11 8.30
N SER A 35 -5.34 3.99 7.59
CA SER A 35 -6.41 2.99 7.48
C SER A 35 -6.77 2.35 8.82
N VAL A 36 -5.77 2.06 9.65
CA VAL A 36 -5.95 1.48 10.98
C VAL A 36 -6.55 2.51 11.94
N ASP A 37 -6.04 3.75 11.93
CA ASP A 37 -6.56 4.84 12.76
C ASP A 37 -8.05 5.09 12.44
N LEU A 38 -8.40 5.20 11.15
CA LEU A 38 -9.81 5.38 10.74
C LEU A 38 -10.70 4.19 11.13
N ALA A 39 -10.24 2.96 10.87
CA ALA A 39 -11.01 1.75 11.16
C ALA A 39 -11.23 1.56 12.67
N SER A 40 -10.19 1.75 13.47
CA SER A 40 -10.25 1.52 14.92
C SER A 40 -10.97 2.63 15.68
N ARG A 41 -10.78 3.90 15.29
CA ARG A 41 -11.28 5.05 16.06
C ARG A 41 -12.64 5.55 15.62
N PHE A 42 -12.96 5.49 14.33
CA PHE A 42 -14.18 6.13 13.80
C PHE A 42 -15.12 5.19 13.05
N PHE A 43 -14.59 4.12 12.46
CA PHE A 43 -15.36 3.19 11.64
C PHE A 43 -15.15 1.73 12.07
N PRO A 44 -15.52 1.36 13.33
CA PRO A 44 -15.28 0.02 13.87
C PRO A 44 -16.00 -1.09 13.08
N ALA A 45 -17.02 -0.75 12.29
CA ALA A 45 -17.68 -1.64 11.34
C ALA A 45 -17.03 -1.60 9.94
N SER A 46 -15.71 -1.45 9.85
CA SER A 46 -14.96 -1.48 8.60
C SER A 46 -13.99 -2.67 8.56
N GLU A 47 -13.64 -3.11 7.36
CA GLU A 47 -12.63 -4.16 7.15
C GLU A 47 -11.61 -3.71 6.11
N ILE A 48 -10.33 -3.94 6.38
CA ILE A 48 -9.23 -3.48 5.54
C ILE A 48 -8.92 -4.54 4.48
N VAL A 49 -8.82 -4.09 3.23
CA VAL A 49 -8.54 -4.89 2.04
C VAL A 49 -7.22 -4.41 1.46
N ASN A 50 -6.20 -5.25 1.48
CA ASN A 50 -4.86 -4.90 0.99
C ASN A 50 -4.78 -4.97 -0.54
N SER A 51 -4.43 -3.85 -1.16
CA SER A 51 -4.23 -3.73 -2.61
C SER A 51 -2.76 -3.53 -3.00
N ASP A 52 -1.80 -3.93 -2.16
CA ASP A 52 -0.39 -4.01 -2.52
C ASP A 52 -0.05 -5.37 -3.16
N LYS A 53 0.38 -5.36 -4.42
CA LYS A 53 0.64 -6.57 -5.22
C LYS A 53 1.75 -7.47 -4.68
N ILE A 54 2.63 -6.95 -3.82
CA ILE A 54 3.74 -7.71 -3.23
C ILE A 54 3.30 -8.33 -1.91
N GLN A 55 2.48 -7.64 -1.12
CA GLN A 55 2.04 -8.10 0.20
C GLN A 55 1.02 -9.25 0.15
N VAL A 56 0.48 -9.60 -1.02
CA VAL A 56 -0.44 -10.75 -1.18
C VAL A 56 0.25 -12.11 -1.05
N TYR A 57 1.56 -12.17 -1.24
CA TYR A 57 2.32 -13.43 -1.14
C TYR A 57 2.69 -13.72 0.31
N ARG A 58 2.84 -15.00 0.67
CA ARG A 58 3.28 -15.40 2.01
C ARG A 58 4.80 -15.25 2.15
N GLY A 59 5.23 -14.92 3.37
CA GLY A 59 6.64 -14.69 3.71
C GLY A 59 7.15 -13.33 3.25
N LEU A 60 8.41 -13.06 3.59
CA LEU A 60 9.04 -11.75 3.43
C LEU A 60 8.23 -10.62 4.09
N ASP A 61 7.67 -10.85 5.28
CA ASP A 61 6.75 -9.95 5.95
C ASP A 61 7.45 -8.62 6.33
N VAL A 62 8.71 -8.69 6.77
CA VAL A 62 9.52 -7.50 7.08
C VAL A 62 9.89 -6.77 5.79
N THR A 63 10.51 -7.47 4.83
CA THR A 63 10.94 -6.94 3.53
C THR A 63 9.80 -6.29 2.75
N THR A 64 8.59 -6.87 2.82
CA THR A 64 7.41 -6.36 2.12
C THR A 64 6.56 -5.43 2.98
N ASN A 65 7.00 -5.15 4.21
CA ASN A 65 6.40 -4.22 5.17
C ASN A 65 4.92 -4.50 5.41
N LYS A 66 4.59 -5.77 5.68
CA LYS A 66 3.22 -6.15 6.05
C LYS A 66 2.89 -5.61 7.43
N ILE A 67 1.65 -5.19 7.59
CA ILE A 67 1.13 -4.82 8.91
C ILE A 67 0.82 -6.13 9.64
N PRO A 68 1.27 -6.32 10.89
CA PRO A 68 1.04 -7.56 11.65
C PRO A 68 -0.41 -7.76 12.15
N LEU A 69 -1.39 -6.98 11.67
CA LEU A 69 -2.77 -7.01 12.17
C LEU A 69 -3.62 -8.13 11.56
N LEU A 70 -4.50 -8.71 12.39
CA LEU A 70 -5.23 -9.96 12.17
C LEU A 70 -6.41 -9.88 11.16
N GLU A 71 -6.80 -8.70 10.67
CA GLU A 71 -7.98 -8.54 9.79
C GLU A 71 -7.68 -7.74 8.51
N VAL A 72 -6.60 -8.11 7.83
CA VAL A 72 -6.26 -7.57 6.50
C VAL A 72 -6.51 -8.63 5.44
N TYR A 73 -7.51 -8.41 4.59
CA TYR A 73 -7.81 -9.33 3.49
C TYR A 73 -6.95 -9.02 2.27
N PRO A 74 -6.09 -9.94 1.80
CA PRO A 74 -5.30 -9.71 0.59
C PRO A 74 -6.19 -9.69 -0.65
N LEU A 75 -6.02 -8.69 -1.52
CA LEU A 75 -6.60 -8.74 -2.87
C LEU A 75 -5.88 -9.77 -3.72
N GLN A 76 -6.46 -10.97 -3.77
CA GLN A 76 -6.00 -11.99 -4.70
C GLN A 76 -6.64 -11.78 -6.08
N PHE A 77 -5.83 -11.96 -7.12
CA PHE A 77 -6.30 -12.08 -8.49
C PHE A 77 -6.48 -13.56 -8.82
N PRO A 78 -7.54 -13.94 -9.57
CA PRO A 78 -8.35 -13.13 -10.51
C PRO A 78 -9.37 -12.17 -9.85
N LEU A 79 -9.86 -11.18 -10.61
CA LEU A 79 -10.80 -10.12 -10.15
C LEU A 79 -12.10 -10.62 -9.51
N SER A 80 -12.51 -11.83 -9.88
CA SER A 80 -13.62 -12.54 -9.26
C SER A 80 -13.40 -12.69 -7.74
N SER A 81 -12.17 -12.98 -7.32
CA SER A 81 -11.80 -13.10 -5.90
C SER A 81 -11.86 -11.75 -5.19
N ALA A 82 -11.32 -10.69 -5.78
CA ALA A 82 -11.35 -9.33 -5.20
C ALA A 82 -12.79 -8.79 -5.00
N SER A 83 -13.66 -9.01 -5.99
CA SER A 83 -15.08 -8.59 -5.92
C SER A 83 -15.89 -9.41 -4.91
N SER A 84 -15.49 -10.68 -4.72
CA SER A 84 -16.06 -11.57 -3.71
C SER A 84 -15.74 -11.07 -2.31
N VAL A 85 -14.48 -10.70 -2.03
CA VAL A 85 -14.06 -10.15 -0.73
C VAL A 85 -14.89 -8.91 -0.38
N ILE A 86 -15.02 -7.94 -1.29
CA ILE A 86 -15.87 -6.76 -1.07
C ILE A 86 -17.33 -7.16 -0.80
N SER A 87 -17.85 -8.14 -1.53
CA SER A 87 -19.22 -8.60 -1.35
C SER A 87 -19.44 -9.29 0.00
N GLN A 88 -18.46 -10.06 0.49
CA GLN A 88 -18.46 -10.71 1.80
C GLN A 88 -18.38 -9.71 2.96
N ILE A 89 -17.51 -8.70 2.84
CA ILE A 89 -17.42 -7.60 3.84
C ILE A 89 -18.79 -6.93 3.96
N ARG A 90 -19.41 -6.64 2.81
CA ARG A 90 -20.71 -5.98 2.77
C ARG A 90 -21.87 -6.86 3.20
N SER A 91 -21.82 -8.17 3.00
CA SER A 91 -22.86 -9.07 3.51
C SER A 91 -22.87 -9.10 5.04
N ARG A 92 -21.74 -8.79 5.68
CA ARG A 92 -21.61 -8.56 7.13
C ARG A 92 -21.99 -7.13 7.56
N LEU A 93 -22.59 -6.33 6.66
CA LEU A 93 -22.92 -4.91 6.87
C LEU A 93 -21.71 -4.04 7.25
N ARG A 94 -20.51 -4.47 6.87
CA ARG A 94 -19.27 -3.74 7.10
C ARG A 94 -18.82 -2.97 5.87
N ILE A 95 -17.96 -1.97 6.10
CA ILE A 95 -17.48 -1.04 5.09
C ILE A 95 -16.09 -1.46 4.61
N PRO A 96 -15.91 -1.77 3.32
CA PRO A 96 -14.60 -2.15 2.78
C PRO A 96 -13.68 -0.92 2.64
N PHE A 97 -12.49 -1.02 3.24
CA PHE A 97 -11.40 -0.04 3.14
C PHE A 97 -10.27 -0.66 2.30
N THR A 98 -10.18 -0.31 1.02
CA THR A 98 -9.10 -0.78 0.15
C THR A 98 -7.87 0.10 0.33
N VAL A 99 -6.74 -0.49 0.71
CA VAL A 99 -5.50 0.22 1.07
C VAL A 99 -4.32 -0.36 0.33
N GLY A 100 -3.57 0.47 -0.39
CA GLY A 100 -2.35 0.01 -1.03
C GLY A 100 -1.79 0.97 -2.06
N GLY A 101 -0.60 0.64 -2.57
CA GLY A 101 0.10 1.45 -3.58
C GLY A 101 0.02 0.90 -5.01
N SER A 102 -0.51 -0.31 -5.21
CA SER A 102 -0.56 -0.91 -6.56
C SER A 102 -1.81 -0.46 -7.31
N ASN A 103 -1.71 0.66 -8.02
CA ASN A 103 -2.79 1.18 -8.85
C ASN A 103 -3.27 0.16 -9.91
N SER A 104 -2.38 -0.73 -10.36
CA SER A 104 -2.72 -1.85 -11.25
C SER A 104 -3.65 -2.90 -10.62
N PHE A 105 -3.81 -2.90 -9.29
CA PHE A 105 -4.79 -3.72 -8.57
C PHE A 105 -6.05 -2.93 -8.24
N ILE A 106 -5.91 -1.64 -7.93
CA ILE A 106 -7.01 -0.73 -7.62
C ILE A 106 -7.89 -0.49 -8.85
N TYR A 107 -7.30 -0.16 -10.01
CA TYR A 107 -8.06 0.12 -11.23
C TYR A 107 -9.01 -1.01 -11.64
N PRO A 108 -8.55 -2.26 -11.84
CA PRO A 108 -9.43 -3.32 -12.32
C PRO A 108 -10.47 -3.74 -11.27
N LEU A 109 -10.24 -3.46 -9.98
CA LEU A 109 -11.23 -3.64 -8.92
C LEU A 109 -12.40 -2.64 -9.05
N LEU A 110 -12.09 -1.38 -9.37
CA LEU A 110 -13.06 -0.29 -9.36
C LEU A 110 -13.70 -0.05 -10.73
N ALA A 111 -13.01 -0.34 -11.83
CA ALA A 111 -13.52 -0.17 -13.18
C ALA A 111 -14.73 -1.10 -13.44
N LYS A 112 -15.80 -0.55 -14.04
CA LYS A 112 -16.99 -1.34 -14.41
C LYS A 112 -16.68 -2.35 -15.51
N LYS A 113 -15.80 -1.98 -16.44
CA LYS A 113 -15.28 -2.84 -17.51
C LYS A 113 -13.76 -2.82 -17.43
N PHE A 114 -13.15 -4.00 -17.45
CA PHE A 114 -11.70 -4.15 -17.45
C PHE A 114 -11.29 -5.19 -18.49
N ASN A 115 -10.34 -4.85 -19.35
CA ASN A 115 -9.72 -5.77 -20.28
C ASN A 115 -8.29 -6.10 -19.79
N PRO A 116 -7.98 -7.35 -19.43
CA PRO A 116 -6.65 -7.75 -18.97
C PRO A 116 -5.55 -7.55 -20.02
N GLU A 117 -5.91 -7.62 -21.30
CA GLU A 117 -4.96 -7.50 -22.42
C GLU A 117 -4.61 -6.05 -22.73
N SER A 118 -5.32 -5.09 -22.14
CA SER A 118 -5.07 -3.67 -22.35
C SER A 118 -4.23 -3.06 -21.23
N ASP A 119 -3.09 -2.49 -21.58
CA ASP A 119 -2.31 -1.71 -20.63
C ASP A 119 -2.81 -0.27 -20.54
N VAL A 120 -3.68 0.00 -19.56
CA VAL A 120 -4.21 1.33 -19.30
C VAL A 120 -3.20 2.30 -18.68
N PHE A 121 -2.01 1.82 -18.30
CA PHE A 121 -0.96 2.62 -17.67
C PHE A 121 0.21 2.93 -18.61
N SER A 122 0.13 2.57 -19.89
CA SER A 122 1.17 2.91 -20.87
C SER A 122 1.11 4.40 -21.26
N GLU A 123 2.27 5.04 -21.40
CA GLU A 123 2.38 6.47 -21.75
C GLU A 123 1.77 6.80 -23.11
N SER A 124 1.69 5.81 -24.01
CA SER A 124 1.09 5.92 -25.35
C SER A 124 -0.44 6.04 -25.35
N ASN A 125 -1.11 5.73 -24.23
CA ASN A 125 -2.57 5.70 -24.13
C ASN A 125 -3.17 7.00 -23.55
N CYS A 126 -2.40 8.10 -23.56
CA CYS A 126 -2.83 9.42 -23.08
C CYS A 126 -3.76 10.20 -24.05
N GLY A 127 -4.24 9.58 -25.13
CA GLY A 127 -5.15 10.19 -26.13
C GLY A 127 -6.65 9.99 -25.85
N GLU A 128 -7.50 10.72 -26.59
CA GLU A 128 -8.97 10.82 -26.39
C GLU A 128 -9.76 9.51 -26.66
N ASP A 129 -9.20 8.56 -27.42
CA ASP A 129 -9.81 7.25 -27.68
C ASP A 129 -9.57 6.28 -26.50
N SER A 130 -10.27 6.52 -25.40
CA SER A 130 -9.90 5.97 -24.11
C SER A 130 -10.17 4.46 -23.98
N VAL A 131 -9.09 3.67 -23.96
CA VAL A 131 -9.03 2.31 -23.38
C VAL A 131 -9.50 2.30 -21.90
N PHE A 132 -9.52 3.47 -21.25
CA PHE A 132 -9.89 3.66 -19.86
C PHE A 132 -11.41 3.59 -19.63
N CYS A 133 -11.83 2.81 -18.63
CA CYS A 133 -13.21 2.77 -18.19
C CYS A 133 -13.50 3.95 -17.25
N LYS A 134 -14.29 4.91 -17.72
CA LYS A 134 -14.73 6.08 -16.92
C LYS A 134 -15.81 5.74 -15.88
N GLU A 135 -16.44 4.58 -16.00
CA GLU A 135 -17.49 4.13 -15.09
C GLU A 135 -16.92 3.30 -13.93
N LEU A 136 -17.32 3.65 -12.70
CA LEU A 136 -16.97 2.89 -11.50
C LEU A 136 -18.04 1.85 -11.17
N ARG A 137 -17.59 0.67 -10.74
CA ARG A 137 -18.42 -0.46 -10.25
C ARG A 137 -19.06 -0.16 -8.90
N TYR A 138 -18.39 0.65 -8.09
CA TYR A 138 -18.75 1.00 -6.72
C TYR A 138 -18.92 2.53 -6.61
N SER A 139 -19.66 2.96 -5.59
CA SER A 139 -19.55 4.35 -5.14
C SER A 139 -18.26 4.45 -4.34
N CYS A 140 -17.29 5.26 -4.79
CA CYS A 140 -15.93 5.25 -4.25
C CYS A 140 -15.62 6.59 -3.57
N CYS A 141 -15.04 6.52 -2.37
CA CYS A 141 -14.38 7.66 -1.73
C CYS A 141 -12.87 7.45 -1.81
N PHE A 142 -12.16 8.38 -2.45
CA PHE A 142 -10.71 8.30 -2.62
C PHE A 142 -10.01 9.21 -1.61
N LEU A 143 -9.19 8.61 -0.76
CA LEU A 143 -8.32 9.31 0.18
C LEU A 143 -6.88 9.19 -0.33
N ARG A 144 -6.29 10.30 -0.78
CA ARG A 144 -4.90 10.34 -1.25
C ARG A 144 -4.02 10.91 -0.16
N VAL A 145 -3.13 10.08 0.39
CA VAL A 145 -2.12 10.51 1.34
C VAL A 145 -0.90 11.01 0.55
N ASN A 146 -0.66 12.32 0.61
CA ASN A 146 0.44 12.97 -0.08
C ASN A 146 1.46 13.51 0.92
N VAL A 147 2.74 13.41 0.58
CA VAL A 147 3.87 13.88 1.40
C VAL A 147 4.87 14.54 0.46
N SER A 148 5.55 15.59 0.92
CA SER A 148 6.61 16.22 0.11
C SER A 148 7.72 15.20 -0.19
N LEU A 149 8.26 15.24 -1.41
CA LEU A 149 9.26 14.27 -1.85
C LEU A 149 10.51 14.29 -0.96
N ALA A 150 10.92 15.48 -0.48
CA ALA A 150 12.06 15.63 0.42
C ALA A 150 11.86 14.91 1.75
N VAL A 151 10.69 15.05 2.38
CA VAL A 151 10.36 14.36 3.63
C VAL A 151 10.20 12.86 3.40
N LEU A 152 9.53 12.49 2.31
CA LEU A 152 9.33 11.09 1.93
C LEU A 152 10.66 10.35 1.74
N ASN A 153 11.61 10.94 1.00
CA ASN A 153 12.91 10.31 0.75
C ASN A 153 13.71 10.13 2.04
N LYS A 154 13.74 11.14 2.92
CA LYS A 154 14.41 11.03 4.22
C LYS A 154 13.79 9.92 5.07
N TYR A 155 12.47 9.82 5.09
CA TYR A 155 11.77 8.75 5.81
C TYR A 155 12.03 7.37 5.21
N LEU A 156 12.07 7.25 3.88
CA LEU A 156 12.31 5.96 3.22
C LEU A 156 13.70 5.39 3.53
N VAL A 157 14.73 6.24 3.62
CA VAL A 157 16.07 5.81 4.05
C VAL A 157 16.03 5.26 5.48
N LYS A 158 15.51 6.06 6.42
CA LYS A 158 15.37 5.62 7.82
C LYS A 158 14.56 4.32 7.93
N ARG A 159 13.49 4.20 7.15
CA ARG A 159 12.63 3.02 7.15
C ARG A 159 13.38 1.76 6.69
N VAL A 160 14.27 1.86 5.72
CA VAL A 160 15.11 0.72 5.31
C VAL A 160 16.07 0.33 6.44
N ASP A 161 16.67 1.31 7.12
CA ASP A 161 17.50 1.05 8.31
C ASP A 161 16.69 0.32 9.39
N ASP A 162 15.49 0.83 9.73
CA ASP A 162 14.58 0.20 10.70
C ASP A 162 14.18 -1.23 10.27
N MET A 163 13.98 -1.48 8.97
CA MET A 163 13.66 -2.81 8.43
C MET A 163 14.84 -3.78 8.59
N LEU A 164 16.07 -3.32 8.35
CA LEU A 164 17.27 -4.13 8.58
C LEU A 164 17.43 -4.49 10.06
N GLU A 165 17.26 -3.51 10.95
CA GLU A 165 17.28 -3.73 12.40
C GLU A 165 16.16 -4.68 12.86
N SER A 166 15.02 -4.69 12.16
CA SER A 166 13.88 -5.58 12.42
C SER A 166 14.02 -6.99 11.83
N GLY A 167 15.18 -7.34 11.29
CA GLY A 167 15.46 -8.69 10.79
C GLY A 167 15.22 -8.91 9.30
N MET A 168 15.16 -7.85 8.48
CA MET A 168 15.02 -7.99 7.02
C MET A 168 16.17 -8.79 6.40
N PHE A 169 17.39 -8.65 6.94
CA PHE A 169 18.55 -9.37 6.41
C PHE A 169 18.43 -10.89 6.60
N GLU A 170 18.10 -11.32 7.81
CA GLU A 170 17.92 -12.71 8.20
C GLU A 170 16.76 -13.33 7.41
N GLU A 171 15.66 -12.59 7.28
CA GLU A 171 14.50 -13.00 6.49
C GLU A 171 14.87 -13.27 5.02
N LEU A 172 15.68 -12.38 4.42
CA LEU A 172 16.17 -12.53 3.05
C LEU A 172 17.19 -13.67 2.93
N ALA A 173 18.14 -13.78 3.87
CA ALA A 173 19.14 -14.85 3.89
C ALA A 173 18.47 -16.23 3.87
N GLN A 174 17.52 -16.46 4.77
CA GLN A 174 16.71 -17.68 4.82
C GLN A 174 15.94 -17.93 3.51
N HIS A 175 15.39 -16.87 2.91
CA HIS A 175 14.69 -16.97 1.63
C HIS A 175 15.60 -17.47 0.48
N PHE A 176 16.87 -17.05 0.47
CA PHE A 176 17.86 -17.45 -0.54
C PHE A 176 18.55 -18.80 -0.25
N GLU A 177 18.64 -19.22 1.01
CA GLU A 177 19.22 -20.50 1.41
C GLU A 177 18.33 -21.71 1.12
N ASN A 178 17.01 -21.51 1.03
CA ASN A 178 16.07 -22.57 0.72
C ASN A 178 15.51 -22.45 -0.71
N PRO A 179 16.30 -22.72 -1.78
CA PRO A 179 15.85 -22.62 -3.17
C PRO A 179 14.85 -23.70 -3.59
N ALA A 180 14.63 -24.74 -2.77
CA ALA A 180 13.94 -25.98 -3.13
C ALA A 180 12.41 -25.87 -3.39
N SER A 181 11.84 -24.67 -3.45
CA SER A 181 10.44 -24.47 -3.85
C SER A 181 10.37 -23.46 -5.00
N ASN A 182 10.38 -23.97 -6.24
CA ASN A 182 10.01 -23.24 -7.45
C ASN A 182 8.49 -22.92 -7.44
N SER A 183 8.01 -22.22 -6.42
CA SER A 183 6.63 -21.73 -6.41
C SER A 183 6.52 -20.44 -7.22
N VAL A 184 5.41 -20.28 -7.96
CA VAL A 184 5.05 -19.04 -8.68
C VAL A 184 5.10 -17.82 -7.74
N SER A 185 4.75 -18.02 -6.47
CA SER A 185 4.86 -17.03 -5.40
C SER A 185 6.28 -16.53 -5.22
N LYS A 186 7.29 -17.42 -5.22
CA LYS A 186 8.71 -17.03 -5.09
C LYS A 186 9.18 -16.19 -6.27
N CYS A 187 8.80 -16.54 -7.50
CA CYS A 187 9.11 -15.76 -8.70
C CYS A 187 8.49 -14.35 -8.69
N ARG A 188 7.27 -14.20 -8.17
CA ARG A 188 6.60 -12.90 -8.05
C ARG A 188 7.22 -12.06 -6.92
N LEU A 189 7.63 -12.71 -5.82
CA LEU A 189 8.26 -12.07 -4.68
C LEU A 189 9.66 -11.54 -4.98
N LYS A 190 10.35 -12.10 -6.00
CA LYS A 190 11.58 -11.50 -6.56
C LYS A 190 11.38 -10.07 -7.06
N LYS A 191 10.15 -9.63 -7.34
CA LYS A 191 9.87 -8.24 -7.72
C LYS A 191 9.77 -7.28 -6.53
N ALA A 192 9.85 -7.78 -5.30
CA ALA A 192 9.88 -6.95 -4.11
C ALA A 192 11.20 -6.17 -4.04
N ILE A 193 11.11 -4.90 -3.68
CA ILE A 193 12.28 -4.03 -3.46
C ILE A 193 13.10 -4.61 -2.30
N GLY A 194 14.41 -4.70 -2.47
CA GLY A 194 15.34 -5.32 -1.54
C GLY A 194 15.72 -6.74 -1.94
N VAL A 195 14.81 -7.53 -2.54
CA VAL A 195 15.11 -8.93 -2.88
C VAL A 195 16.18 -9.03 -3.97
N LEU A 196 16.07 -8.27 -5.05
CA LEU A 196 17.06 -8.32 -6.15
C LEU A 196 18.40 -7.73 -5.75
N GLU A 197 18.38 -6.71 -4.91
CA GLU A 197 19.54 -6.04 -4.36
C GLU A 197 20.34 -7.01 -3.48
N PHE A 198 19.67 -7.69 -2.55
CA PHE A 198 20.29 -8.70 -1.70
C PHE A 198 20.62 -10.00 -2.44
N GLU A 199 19.90 -10.37 -3.52
CA GLU A 199 20.27 -11.52 -4.37
C GLU A 199 21.69 -11.34 -4.93
N LYS A 200 22.02 -10.13 -5.40
CA LYS A 200 23.37 -9.81 -5.91
C LYS A 200 24.40 -9.90 -4.79
N TYR A 201 24.08 -9.39 -3.61
CA TYR A 201 24.93 -9.47 -2.42
C TYR A 201 25.22 -10.94 -2.06
N PHE A 202 24.19 -11.75 -1.83
CA PHE A 202 24.37 -13.14 -1.43
C PHE A 202 25.10 -13.99 -2.48
N LYS A 203 24.89 -13.76 -3.79
CA LYS A 203 25.67 -14.43 -4.84
C LYS A 203 27.16 -14.08 -4.77
N ARG A 204 27.48 -12.81 -4.50
CA ARG A 204 28.86 -12.32 -4.41
C ARG A 204 29.59 -12.82 -3.16
N PHE A 205 28.87 -12.96 -2.04
CA PHE A 205 29.47 -13.33 -0.75
C PHE A 205 29.33 -14.82 -0.39
N LYS A 206 28.48 -15.60 -1.07
CA LYS A 206 28.50 -17.08 -1.01
C LYS A 206 29.66 -17.70 -1.82
N SER A 207 30.22 -16.96 -2.76
CA SER A 207 31.38 -17.38 -3.56
C SER A 207 32.72 -17.06 -2.90
N ILE A 208 32.69 -16.45 -1.71
CA ILE A 208 33.85 -16.20 -0.87
C ILE A 208 33.57 -17.00 0.40
N ASP A 209 34.41 -17.99 0.72
CA ASP A 209 34.38 -18.68 2.02
C ASP A 209 34.74 -17.66 3.10
N VAL A 210 33.74 -16.95 3.60
CA VAL A 210 33.87 -15.97 4.68
C VAL A 210 33.11 -16.55 5.87
N ASP A 211 33.81 -16.76 6.98
CA ASP A 211 33.21 -17.19 8.25
C ASP A 211 32.08 -16.23 8.65
N ASP A 212 31.01 -16.79 9.24
CA ASP A 212 29.81 -16.01 9.60
C ASP A 212 30.11 -14.87 10.58
N GLU A 213 31.17 -14.97 11.38
CA GLU A 213 31.67 -13.88 12.22
C GLU A 213 32.25 -12.72 11.41
N GLU A 214 32.98 -12.98 10.33
CA GLU A 214 33.54 -11.94 9.46
C GLU A 214 32.43 -11.22 8.67
N ARG A 215 31.37 -11.91 8.24
CA ARG A 215 30.20 -11.27 7.62
C ARG A 215 29.52 -10.28 8.56
N SER A 216 29.33 -10.67 9.82
CA SER A 216 28.77 -9.80 10.86
C SER A 216 29.73 -8.65 11.21
N MET A 217 31.04 -8.90 11.16
CA MET A 217 32.07 -7.91 11.47
C MET A 217 32.31 -6.88 10.35
N VAL A 218 32.26 -7.28 9.07
CA VAL A 218 32.31 -6.37 7.90
C VAL A 218 31.12 -5.42 7.94
N TRP A 219 29.95 -5.91 8.33
CA TRP A 219 28.77 -5.08 8.53
C TRP A 219 28.96 -4.08 9.69
N ARG A 220 29.47 -4.54 10.83
CA ARG A 220 29.80 -3.67 11.98
C ARG A 220 30.91 -2.65 11.68
N LYS A 221 31.87 -2.99 10.82
CA LYS A 221 32.95 -2.09 10.38
C LYS A 221 32.47 -1.06 9.36
N GLY A 222 31.62 -1.44 8.40
CA GLY A 222 30.96 -0.52 7.48
C GLY A 222 30.06 0.52 8.16
N ASN A 223 29.58 0.21 9.37
CA ASN A 223 28.80 1.13 10.21
C ASN A 223 29.65 2.04 11.13
N ARG A 224 30.99 1.88 11.16
CA ARG A 224 31.90 2.74 11.96
C ARG A 224 32.62 3.81 11.14
N GLU A 225 32.61 3.71 9.82
CA GLU A 225 33.18 4.71 8.91
C GLU A 225 32.08 5.35 8.06
N ASP A 226 31.11 6.01 8.71
CA ASP A 226 30.29 7.02 8.06
C ASP A 226 29.80 8.02 9.14
N PRO A 227 29.84 9.35 8.90
CA PRO A 227 29.52 10.36 9.90
C PRO A 227 28.01 10.41 10.16
N LYS A 228 27.49 9.45 10.92
CA LYS A 228 26.13 9.46 11.47
C LYS A 228 26.11 10.28 12.77
N ALA A 229 25.83 11.57 12.66
CA ALA A 229 25.25 12.35 13.76
C ALA A 229 24.41 13.58 13.32
N GLU A 230 24.61 14.16 12.13
CA GLU A 230 23.94 15.43 11.78
C GLU A 230 22.56 15.28 11.09
N GLY A 231 22.24 14.12 10.53
CA GLY A 231 20.97 13.90 9.82
C GLY A 231 19.75 13.78 10.75
N MET A 232 19.97 13.20 11.93
CA MET A 232 18.93 13.00 12.94
C MET A 232 18.59 14.31 13.64
N GLU A 233 19.60 15.15 13.93
CA GLU A 233 19.42 16.51 14.43
C GLU A 233 18.71 17.40 13.41
N THR A 234 18.95 17.26 12.11
CA THR A 234 18.35 18.17 11.11
C THR A 234 16.90 17.81 10.75
N VAL A 235 16.53 16.53 10.73
CA VAL A 235 15.11 16.13 10.58
C VAL A 235 14.35 16.41 11.87
N ARG A 236 14.99 16.16 13.01
CA ARG A 236 14.41 16.48 14.31
C ARG A 236 14.33 17.99 14.52
N ALA A 237 15.32 18.81 14.17
CA ALA A 237 15.29 20.28 14.28
C ALA A 237 14.42 20.97 13.21
N ALA A 238 14.30 20.40 12.00
CA ALA A 238 13.32 20.87 11.03
C ALA A 238 11.88 20.46 11.40
N MET A 239 11.70 19.48 12.28
CA MET A 239 10.40 19.03 12.81
C MET A 239 10.12 19.53 14.25
N ASP A 240 11.15 19.92 15.03
CA ASP A 240 11.12 20.43 16.42
C ASP A 240 11.08 21.97 16.45
N GLY A 241 10.97 22.63 15.30
CA GLY A 241 10.76 24.08 15.19
C GLY A 241 9.43 24.60 15.77
N GLY A 242 8.71 23.80 16.57
CA GLY A 242 7.55 24.29 17.31
C GLY A 242 6.80 23.20 18.06
N GLY A 243 7.27 22.83 19.27
CA GLY A 243 6.51 22.43 20.47
C GLY A 243 5.30 21.48 20.44
N ARG A 244 4.86 20.98 19.28
CA ARG A 244 3.68 20.13 19.10
C ARG A 244 4.10 18.69 18.87
N ARG A 245 3.42 17.73 19.49
CA ARG A 245 3.76 16.32 19.31
C ARG A 245 3.37 15.91 17.89
N LEU A 246 4.20 15.11 17.22
CA LEU A 246 3.92 14.58 15.87
C LEU A 246 2.57 13.85 15.79
N ALA A 247 2.12 13.24 16.88
CA ALA A 247 0.79 12.63 16.99
C ALA A 247 -0.33 13.67 16.81
N ASP A 248 -0.20 14.83 17.45
CA ASP A 248 -1.19 15.91 17.38
C ASP A 248 -1.27 16.46 15.93
N ILE A 249 -0.12 16.60 15.27
CA ILE A 249 -0.04 17.05 13.86
C ILE A 249 -0.70 16.03 12.93
N TRP A 250 -0.44 14.73 13.14
CA TRP A 250 -1.06 13.66 12.34
C TRP A 250 -2.58 13.64 12.50
N GLU A 251 -3.06 13.77 13.74
CA GLU A 251 -4.48 13.79 14.05
C GLU A 251 -5.18 14.99 13.40
N GLU A 252 -4.63 16.19 13.57
CA GLU A 252 -5.19 17.45 13.06
C GLU A 252 -5.15 17.51 11.51
N GLN A 253 -4.03 17.13 10.90
CA GLN A 253 -3.80 17.38 9.46
C GLN A 253 -4.17 16.21 8.57
N VAL A 254 -4.15 14.97 9.08
CA VAL A 254 -4.37 13.77 8.28
C VAL A 254 -5.63 13.06 8.75
N GLU A 255 -5.73 12.75 10.02
CA GLU A 255 -6.78 11.86 10.50
C GLU A 255 -8.17 12.51 10.49
N GLU A 256 -8.31 13.67 11.14
CA GLU A 256 -9.60 14.37 11.23
C GLU A 256 -10.19 14.77 9.87
N PRO A 257 -9.43 15.36 8.93
CA PRO A 257 -9.99 15.77 7.65
C PRO A 257 -10.48 14.56 6.84
N ASN A 258 -9.70 13.47 6.83
CA ASN A 258 -10.08 12.24 6.14
C ASN A 258 -11.31 11.59 6.81
N MET A 259 -11.40 11.60 8.13
CA MET A 259 -12.58 11.12 8.86
C MET A 259 -13.84 11.91 8.48
N LYS A 260 -13.76 13.25 8.42
CA LYS A 260 -14.89 14.12 8.03
C LYS A 260 -15.38 13.80 6.61
N VAL A 261 -14.46 13.65 5.66
CA VAL A 261 -14.77 13.27 4.27
C VAL A 261 -15.46 11.91 4.19
N VAL A 262 -14.94 10.90 4.90
CA VAL A 262 -15.55 9.56 4.90
C VAL A 262 -16.94 9.58 5.54
N LYS A 263 -17.13 10.29 6.66
CA LYS A 263 -18.45 10.42 7.30
C LYS A 263 -19.47 11.03 6.34
N GLN A 264 -19.12 12.14 5.68
CA GLN A 264 -19.98 12.79 4.70
C GLN A 264 -20.35 11.82 3.55
N PHE A 265 -19.35 11.18 2.95
CA PHE A 265 -19.56 10.20 1.89
C PHE A 265 -20.46 9.02 2.31
N LEU A 266 -20.37 8.58 3.56
CA LEU A 266 -21.21 7.50 4.07
C LEU A 266 -22.66 7.92 4.32
N MET A 267 -22.92 9.22 4.55
CA MET A 267 -24.28 9.77 4.74
C MET A 267 -25.03 10.04 3.41
N GLU A 268 -24.32 10.34 2.32
CA GLU A 268 -24.90 10.65 0.98
C GLU A 268 -25.51 9.46 0.23
#